data_AF-A0A3M1INJ2-F1
#
_entry.id   AF-A0A3M1INJ2-F1
#
_cell.length_a   1.000
_cell.length_b   1.000
_cell.length_c   1.000
_cell.angle_alpha   90.00
_cell.angle_beta   90.00
_cell.angle_gamma   90.00
#
_symmetry.space_group_name_H-M   'P 1'
#
loop_
_entity.id
_entity.type
_entity.pdbx_description
1 polymer ?
#
loop_
_entity_poly.entity_id
_entity_poly.type
_entity_poly.pdbx_seq_one_letter_code
_entity_poly.pdbx_strand_id
1 'polypeptide(L)'
;LGYTRSKDGYGGFFSSNRAFGGEKTNTRHNDIFEFTIGGRQITLKANAYDKASSQFLSNISVSLYQIFDDGTENLLITKDFPTGSYLFDLLPNRRFRVEVKSNGFEPGGYVFSTDDPNTFTYGQPLYLEAAGGADDGMMSEDNQDSTFDLGDTPTDNTANEDVTPIFVDEGEEYTATGSSAKDNLEYRSRAPRHPGTYYRIQIAALRRYDPAKYANLSQYGKLYTETLVGRNLTRVLVGDFFSASEAQSALSQVRSVYPEAYIVRYDDGVRYGRVNF
;
A
#
# COMPACT_ATOMS: atom_id res chain seq x y z
N LEU A 1 27.85 -0.20 16.68
CA LEU A 1 26.87 0.50 15.81
C LEU A 1 27.16 1.98 15.91
N GLY A 2 27.42 2.65 14.79
CA GLY A 2 27.40 4.11 14.73
C GLY A 2 26.10 4.56 14.09
N TYR A 3 25.56 5.72 14.47
CA TYR A 3 24.55 6.39 13.66
C TYR A 3 24.89 7.88 13.54
N THR A 4 24.60 8.46 12.40
CA THR A 4 24.64 9.90 12.17
C THR A 4 23.27 10.36 11.74
N ARG A 5 22.79 11.49 12.25
CA ARG A 5 21.55 12.10 11.78
C ARG A 5 21.88 13.09 10.67
N SER A 6 21.05 13.13 9.64
CA SER A 6 21.09 14.22 8.67
C SER A 6 20.87 15.56 9.40
N LYS A 7 21.47 16.63 8.87
CA LYS A 7 21.36 17.99 9.45
C LYS A 7 19.92 18.49 9.53
N ASP A 8 19.06 17.96 8.66
CA ASP A 8 17.64 18.26 8.62
C ASP A 8 16.83 17.55 9.74
N GLY A 9 17.43 16.58 10.45
CA GLY A 9 16.79 15.81 11.50
C GLY A 9 15.73 14.80 11.02
N TYR A 10 15.48 14.71 9.71
CA TYR A 10 14.45 13.84 9.12
C TYR A 10 14.96 12.47 8.71
N GLY A 11 16.22 12.18 9.00
CA GLY A 11 16.81 10.88 8.77
C GLY A 11 18.25 10.80 9.21
N GLY A 12 18.96 9.82 8.67
CA GLY A 12 20.34 9.57 9.00
C GLY A 12 20.83 8.24 8.47
N PHE A 13 22.07 7.92 8.80
CA PHE A 13 22.66 6.63 8.48
C PHE A 13 23.00 5.90 9.76
N PHE A 14 22.81 4.58 9.79
CA PHE A 14 23.40 3.71 10.79
C PHE A 14 24.38 2.75 10.12
N SER A 15 25.52 2.52 10.75
CA SER A 15 26.50 1.54 10.31
C SER A 15 26.51 0.31 11.21
N SER A 16 26.44 -0.88 10.59
CA SER A 16 26.40 -2.17 11.27
C SER A 16 27.68 -2.98 11.03
N ASN A 17 28.43 -3.27 12.09
CA ASN A 17 29.61 -4.13 12.02
C ASN A 17 29.29 -5.61 12.34
N ARG A 18 28.08 -6.11 12.06
CA ARG A 18 27.80 -7.54 12.31
C ARG A 18 28.50 -8.41 11.27
N ALA A 19 29.39 -9.28 11.74
CA ALA A 19 29.90 -10.41 10.99
C ALA A 19 28.87 -11.54 11.10
N PHE A 20 28.16 -11.84 10.01
CA PHE A 20 27.36 -13.06 9.93
C PHE A 20 28.21 -14.11 9.20
N GLY A 21 28.65 -15.15 9.89
CA GLY A 21 29.25 -16.35 9.28
C GLY A 21 30.76 -16.36 8.97
N GLY A 22 31.58 -15.57 9.67
CA GLY A 22 33.05 -15.61 9.52
C GLY A 22 33.68 -14.22 9.68
N GLU A 23 34.92 -14.16 10.16
CA GLU A 23 35.62 -12.93 10.51
C GLU A 23 35.56 -11.87 9.39
N LYS A 24 34.81 -10.79 9.61
CA LYS A 24 34.87 -9.59 8.77
C LYS A 24 36.22 -8.91 9.00
N THR A 25 37.13 -9.00 8.04
CA THR A 25 38.45 -8.33 8.06
C THR A 25 38.42 -6.89 7.52
N ASN A 26 37.26 -6.39 7.06
CA ASN A 26 37.12 -5.01 6.54
C ASN A 26 35.65 -4.54 6.55
N THR A 27 35.41 -3.28 6.94
CA THR A 27 34.14 -2.55 6.75
C THR A 27 34.10 -1.93 5.35
N ARG A 28 33.45 -2.58 4.38
CA ARG A 28 33.14 -1.96 3.08
C ARG A 28 31.82 -1.19 3.16
N HIS A 29 31.60 -0.27 2.21
CA HIS A 29 30.44 0.63 2.07
C HIS A 29 29.04 -0.05 2.16
N ASN A 30 28.96 -1.38 2.10
CA ASN A 30 27.72 -2.17 2.16
C ASN A 30 27.10 -2.31 3.57
N ASP A 31 27.72 -1.73 4.60
CA ASP A 31 27.27 -1.81 5.99
C ASP A 31 26.60 -0.51 6.49
N ILE A 32 26.25 0.41 5.58
CA ILE A 32 25.59 1.69 5.88
C ILE A 32 24.12 1.63 5.44
N PHE A 33 23.22 1.85 6.39
CA PHE A 33 21.77 1.84 6.18
C PHE A 33 21.20 3.22 6.46
N GLU A 34 20.33 3.70 5.59
CA GLU A 34 19.65 4.98 5.76
C GLU A 34 18.32 4.78 6.52
N PHE A 35 17.97 5.73 7.38
CA PHE A 35 16.69 5.78 8.08
C PHE A 35 16.08 7.18 7.98
N THR A 36 14.76 7.27 8.13
CA THR A 36 14.03 8.54 8.22
C THR A 36 13.32 8.66 9.57
N ILE A 37 13.26 9.86 10.15
CA ILE A 37 12.57 10.15 11.42
C ILE A 37 11.51 11.23 11.16
N GLY A 38 10.23 10.90 11.34
CA GLY A 38 9.13 11.87 11.28
C GLY A 38 8.86 12.48 9.91
N GLY A 39 9.33 11.86 8.82
CA GLY A 39 9.08 12.32 7.46
C GLY A 39 7.61 12.16 7.06
N ARG A 40 7.04 13.17 6.40
CA ARG A 40 5.79 13.02 5.66
C ARG A 40 5.94 11.89 4.65
N GLN A 41 4.95 11.01 4.57
CA GLN A 41 4.91 9.87 3.67
C GLN A 41 5.07 10.34 2.22
N ILE A 42 6.10 9.85 1.54
CA ILE A 42 6.26 10.06 0.11
C ILE A 42 5.56 8.90 -0.59
N THR A 43 4.65 9.23 -1.50
CA THR A 43 3.81 8.26 -2.20
C THR A 43 4.02 8.37 -3.70
N LEU A 44 4.00 7.23 -4.38
CA LEU A 44 3.75 7.12 -5.81
C LEU A 44 2.26 6.87 -6.00
N LYS A 45 1.55 7.71 -6.75
CA LYS A 45 0.16 7.51 -7.13
C LYS A 45 -0.02 7.84 -8.60
N ALA A 46 -0.51 6.88 -9.38
CA ALA A 46 -0.74 7.09 -10.80
C ALA A 46 -1.77 6.11 -11.37
N ASN A 47 -2.14 6.38 -12.62
CA ASN A 47 -3.17 5.68 -13.37
C ASN A 47 -2.59 5.16 -14.69
N ALA A 48 -3.07 4.01 -15.15
CA ALA A 48 -2.70 3.38 -16.40
C ALA A 48 -3.93 3.29 -17.32
N TYR A 49 -3.74 3.67 -18.57
CA TYR A 49 -4.77 3.79 -19.59
C TYR A 49 -4.36 3.03 -20.85
N ASP A 50 -5.35 2.58 -21.61
CA ASP A 50 -5.15 2.24 -23.02
C ASP A 50 -4.93 3.52 -23.82
N LYS A 51 -3.84 3.59 -24.60
CA LYS A 51 -3.51 4.75 -25.45
C LYS A 51 -4.56 5.00 -26.52
N ALA A 52 -5.19 3.96 -27.07
CA ALA A 52 -6.15 4.09 -28.16
C ALA A 52 -7.52 4.58 -27.66
N SER A 53 -8.08 3.90 -26.67
CA SER A 53 -9.42 4.22 -26.15
C SER A 53 -9.42 5.25 -25.01
N SER A 54 -8.26 5.56 -24.42
CA SER A 54 -8.13 6.35 -23.19
C SER A 54 -8.89 5.76 -21.99
N GLN A 55 -9.31 4.49 -22.06
CA GLN A 55 -10.00 3.81 -20.96
C GLN A 55 -9.01 3.32 -19.91
N PHE A 56 -9.48 3.18 -18.67
CA PHE A 56 -8.69 2.57 -17.61
C PHE A 56 -8.37 1.12 -17.94
N LEU A 57 -7.10 0.75 -17.77
CA LEU A 57 -6.71 -0.65 -17.81
C LEU A 57 -7.23 -1.36 -16.56
N SER A 58 -7.48 -2.65 -16.66
CA SER A 58 -7.80 -3.52 -15.53
C SER A 58 -6.73 -4.59 -15.38
N ASN A 59 -6.59 -5.16 -14.18
CA ASN A 59 -5.64 -6.24 -13.90
C ASN A 59 -4.22 -5.90 -14.35
N ILE A 60 -3.70 -4.76 -13.88
CA ILE A 60 -2.33 -4.34 -14.14
C ILE A 60 -1.39 -4.92 -13.10
N SER A 61 -0.17 -5.25 -13.50
CA SER A 61 0.93 -5.62 -12.61
C SER A 61 1.97 -4.51 -12.63
N VAL A 62 2.29 -3.94 -11.46
CA VAL A 62 3.23 -2.83 -11.36
C VAL A 62 4.46 -3.26 -10.57
N SER A 63 5.62 -3.12 -11.21
CA SER A 63 6.94 -3.35 -10.62
C SER A 63 7.63 -2.03 -10.33
N LEU A 64 8.16 -1.88 -9.11
CA LEU A 64 8.93 -0.73 -8.68
C LEU A 64 10.39 -1.13 -8.46
N TYR A 65 11.29 -0.43 -9.13
CA TYR A 65 12.74 -0.63 -9.05
C TYR A 65 13.38 0.59 -8.41
N GLN A 66 14.42 0.39 -7.59
CA GLN A 66 15.36 1.45 -7.21
C GLN A 66 16.50 1.49 -8.22
N ILE A 67 16.86 2.69 -8.67
CA ILE A 67 18.06 2.95 -9.49
C ILE A 67 19.14 3.54 -8.58
N PHE A 68 20.33 2.95 -8.59
CA PHE A 68 21.50 3.47 -7.87
C PHE A 68 22.34 4.41 -8.75
N ASP A 69 23.30 5.11 -8.14
CA ASP A 69 24.15 6.10 -8.83
C ASP A 69 25.01 5.50 -9.96
N ASP A 70 25.31 4.20 -9.88
CA ASP A 70 26.02 3.44 -10.90
C ASP A 70 25.13 2.97 -12.06
N GLY A 71 23.83 3.30 -12.02
CA GLY A 71 22.83 2.88 -12.99
C GLY A 71 22.29 1.46 -12.77
N THR A 72 22.75 0.75 -11.74
CA THR A 72 22.23 -0.58 -11.40
C THR A 72 20.79 -0.45 -10.89
N GLU A 73 19.92 -1.36 -11.35
CA GLU A 73 18.54 -1.45 -10.89
C GLU A 73 18.35 -2.59 -9.89
N ASN A 74 17.54 -2.37 -8.86
CA ASN A 74 17.11 -3.40 -7.94
C ASN A 74 15.58 -3.41 -7.85
N LEU A 75 14.96 -4.56 -8.12
CA LEU A 75 13.52 -4.74 -7.95
C LEU A 75 13.20 -4.66 -6.46
N LEU A 76 12.34 -3.70 -6.08
CA LEU A 76 11.88 -3.56 -4.71
C LEU A 76 10.62 -4.37 -4.47
N ILE A 77 9.65 -4.25 -5.38
CA ILE A 77 8.33 -4.87 -5.22
C ILE A 77 7.63 -5.00 -6.56
N THR A 78 6.84 -6.06 -6.70
CA THR A 78 5.83 -6.23 -7.74
C THR A 78 4.48 -6.42 -7.07
N LYS A 79 3.46 -5.70 -7.54
CA LYS A 79 2.11 -5.78 -7.00
C LYS A 79 1.08 -5.74 -8.13
N ASP A 80 0.09 -6.60 -8.02
CA ASP A 80 -1.05 -6.62 -8.94
C ASP A 80 -2.16 -5.69 -8.43
N PHE A 81 -2.77 -4.96 -9.35
CA PHE A 81 -3.86 -4.03 -9.11
C PHE A 81 -5.04 -4.40 -10.02
N PRO A 82 -6.24 -4.59 -9.48
CA PRO A 82 -7.42 -4.95 -10.28
C PRO A 82 -7.87 -3.81 -11.19
N THR A 83 -7.47 -2.57 -10.87
CA THR A 83 -7.78 -1.37 -11.64
C THR A 83 -6.49 -0.72 -12.16
N GLY A 84 -6.63 0.21 -13.11
CA GLY A 84 -5.52 0.97 -13.66
C GLY A 84 -4.85 1.91 -12.66
N SER A 85 -5.35 2.02 -11.43
CA SER A 85 -4.80 2.89 -10.40
C SER A 85 -3.86 2.12 -9.47
N TYR A 86 -2.67 2.67 -9.22
CA TYR A 86 -1.67 2.07 -8.33
C TYR A 86 -1.10 3.07 -7.33
N LEU A 87 -0.67 2.54 -6.18
CA LEU A 87 -0.06 3.30 -5.09
C LEU A 87 1.12 2.54 -4.48
N PHE A 88 2.24 3.24 -4.26
CA PHE A 88 3.39 2.75 -3.51
C PHE A 88 3.89 3.80 -2.51
N ASP A 89 4.48 3.33 -1.42
CA ASP A 89 5.26 4.18 -0.52
C ASP A 89 6.72 4.22 -0.96
N LEU A 90 7.32 5.40 -0.85
CA LEU A 90 8.65 5.68 -1.34
C LEU A 90 9.55 6.21 -0.22
N LEU A 91 10.83 5.94 -0.36
CA LEU A 91 11.87 6.57 0.44
C LEU A 91 12.35 7.86 -0.25
N PRO A 92 12.61 8.95 0.50
CA PRO A 92 13.18 10.18 -0.06
C PRO A 92 14.60 9.97 -0.59
N ASN A 93 15.07 10.94 -1.38
CA ASN A 93 16.43 11.02 -1.92
C ASN A 93 16.86 9.78 -2.71
N ARG A 94 15.90 9.16 -3.41
CA ARG A 94 16.13 7.98 -4.25
C ARG A 94 15.55 8.16 -5.63
N ARG A 95 16.12 7.42 -6.57
CA ARG A 95 15.66 7.32 -7.95
C ARG A 95 14.95 6.00 -8.16
N PHE A 96 13.79 6.04 -8.79
CA PHE A 96 12.94 4.87 -9.00
C PHE A 96 12.57 4.72 -10.48
N ARG A 97 12.37 3.47 -10.91
CA ARG A 97 11.70 3.13 -12.17
C ARG A 97 10.42 2.38 -11.87
N VAL A 98 9.34 2.79 -12.51
CA VAL A 98 8.04 2.11 -12.48
C VAL A 98 7.89 1.38 -13.81
N GLU A 99 7.45 0.13 -13.75
CA GLU A 99 7.07 -0.66 -14.91
C GLU A 99 5.66 -1.18 -14.69
N VAL A 100 4.76 -0.90 -15.62
CA VAL A 100 3.37 -1.37 -15.62
C VAL A 100 3.20 -2.35 -16.75
N LYS A 101 2.64 -3.51 -16.43
CA LYS A 101 2.25 -4.57 -17.36
C LYS A 101 0.75 -4.77 -17.29
N SER A 102 0.13 -5.02 -18.43
CA SER A 102 -1.27 -5.46 -18.51
C SER A 102 -1.38 -6.49 -19.63
N ASN A 103 -2.32 -7.42 -19.50
CA ASN A 103 -2.50 -8.46 -20.50
C ASN A 103 -3.01 -7.85 -21.81
N GLY A 104 -2.38 -8.19 -22.94
CA GLY A 104 -2.70 -7.62 -24.26
C GLY A 104 -2.14 -6.22 -24.50
N PHE A 105 -1.26 -5.71 -23.64
CA PHE A 105 -0.59 -4.41 -23.79
C PHE A 105 0.93 -4.54 -23.70
N GLU A 106 1.64 -3.70 -24.44
CA GLU A 106 3.08 -3.53 -24.30
C GLU A 106 3.40 -2.92 -22.92
N PRO A 107 4.41 -3.43 -22.19
CA PRO A 107 4.83 -2.86 -20.92
C PRO A 107 5.28 -1.40 -21.09
N GLY A 108 4.85 -0.54 -20.18
CA GLY A 108 5.25 0.86 -20.14
C GLY A 108 5.89 1.22 -18.80
N GLY A 109 6.57 2.35 -18.75
CA GLY A 109 7.22 2.76 -17.51
C GLY A 109 7.82 4.15 -17.56
N TYR A 110 8.26 4.63 -16.40
CA TYR A 110 8.95 5.90 -16.27
C TYR A 110 9.89 5.91 -15.08
N VAL A 111 10.79 6.89 -15.07
CA VAL A 111 11.77 7.11 -14.02
C VAL A 111 11.49 8.44 -13.34
N PHE A 112 11.64 8.50 -12.02
CA PHE A 112 11.54 9.73 -11.26
C PHE A 112 12.47 9.70 -10.03
N SER A 113 12.73 10.87 -9.46
CA SER A 113 13.55 11.05 -8.26
C SER A 113 12.70 11.64 -7.14
N THR A 114 13.04 11.30 -5.89
CA THR A 114 12.37 11.77 -4.66
C THR A 114 13.26 12.76 -3.90
N ASP A 115 13.98 13.60 -4.63
CA ASP A 115 14.98 14.55 -4.12
C ASP A 115 14.41 15.94 -3.80
N ASP A 116 13.18 16.25 -4.23
CA ASP A 116 12.49 17.48 -3.85
C ASP A 116 11.86 17.35 -2.45
N PRO A 117 12.35 18.08 -1.43
CA PRO A 117 11.85 18.01 -0.06
C PRO A 117 10.43 18.58 0.10
N ASN A 118 9.90 19.27 -0.91
CA ASN A 118 8.54 19.83 -0.88
C ASN A 118 7.52 18.96 -1.63
N THR A 119 7.98 17.93 -2.34
CA THR A 119 7.11 17.02 -3.11
C THR A 119 6.96 15.69 -2.39
N PHE A 120 5.72 15.36 -2.04
CA PHE A 120 5.38 14.14 -1.27
C PHE A 120 4.49 13.17 -2.05
N THR A 121 4.04 13.55 -3.24
CA THR A 121 3.27 12.68 -4.13
C THR A 121 3.89 12.77 -5.50
N TYR A 122 4.34 11.62 -5.98
CA TYR A 122 4.93 11.41 -7.29
C TYR A 122 3.99 10.54 -8.12
N GLY A 123 4.20 10.56 -9.42
CA GLY A 123 3.46 9.72 -10.36
C GLY A 123 2.97 10.53 -11.53
N GLN A 124 2.81 9.83 -12.64
CA GLN A 124 2.24 10.38 -13.86
C GLN A 124 1.33 9.35 -14.52
N PRO A 125 0.28 9.79 -15.23
CA PRO A 125 -0.52 8.92 -16.09
C PRO A 125 0.37 8.16 -17.07
N LEU A 126 0.11 6.87 -17.25
CA LEU A 126 0.80 6.03 -18.21
C LEU A 126 -0.20 5.49 -19.23
N TYR A 127 0.12 5.64 -20.52
CA TYR A 127 -0.70 5.14 -21.61
C TYR A 127 0.03 3.96 -22.25
N LEU A 128 -0.56 2.76 -22.18
CA LEU A 128 0.00 1.55 -22.78
C LEU A 128 -0.59 1.32 -24.18
N GLU A 129 0.22 0.80 -25.07
CA GLU A 129 -0.19 0.41 -26.42
C GLU A 129 -0.62 -1.04 -26.43
N ALA A 130 -1.67 -1.39 -27.16
CA ALA A 130 -2.09 -2.78 -27.31
C ALA A 130 -0.99 -3.60 -28.01
N ALA A 131 -0.61 -4.72 -27.41
CA ALA A 131 0.37 -5.65 -27.97
C ALA A 131 -0.24 -6.32 -29.20
N GLY A 132 0.03 -5.76 -30.38
CA GLY A 132 -0.55 -6.20 -31.65
C GLY A 132 -1.31 -5.14 -32.46
N GLY A 133 -1.21 -3.86 -32.10
CA GLY A 133 -1.75 -2.75 -32.92
C GLY A 133 -1.04 -2.62 -34.27
N ALA A 134 -1.46 -3.42 -35.25
CA ALA A 134 -1.21 -3.16 -36.65
C ALA A 134 -1.93 -1.87 -37.07
N ASP A 135 -1.12 -0.96 -37.60
CA ASP A 135 -1.38 -0.05 -38.71
C ASP A 135 -2.83 0.46 -38.87
N ASP A 136 -2.95 1.77 -38.64
CA ASP A 136 -4.12 2.59 -38.90
C ASP A 136 -4.36 2.67 -40.43
N GLY A 137 -5.02 1.65 -40.97
CA GLY A 137 -5.44 1.55 -42.36
C GLY A 137 -6.92 1.88 -42.52
N MET A 138 -7.18 3.02 -43.15
CA MET A 138 -8.50 3.54 -43.53
C MET A 138 -9.47 2.53 -44.20
N MET A 139 -10.76 2.67 -43.85
CA MET A 139 -11.98 2.49 -44.68
C MET A 139 -12.29 1.10 -45.29
N SER A 140 -13.41 0.50 -44.88
CA SER A 140 -14.67 0.53 -45.68
C SER A 140 -15.80 -0.27 -45.01
N GLU A 141 -17.00 0.31 -44.99
CA GLU A 141 -18.30 -0.35 -44.88
C GLU A 141 -18.43 -1.54 -45.86
N ASP A 142 -19.03 -2.66 -45.46
CA ASP A 142 -20.45 -2.96 -45.72
C ASP A 142 -20.80 -4.43 -45.35
N ASN A 143 -21.81 -4.55 -44.49
CA ASN A 143 -22.96 -5.49 -44.48
C ASN A 143 -22.93 -7.04 -44.55
N GLN A 144 -23.91 -7.54 -43.78
CA GLN A 144 -24.77 -8.75 -43.91
C GLN A 144 -24.18 -10.06 -43.34
N ASP A 145 -24.68 -10.49 -42.18
CA ASP A 145 -25.92 -11.24 -41.95
C ASP A 145 -25.61 -12.73 -41.82
N SER A 146 -25.86 -13.28 -40.64
CA SER A 146 -25.93 -14.71 -40.36
C SER A 146 -26.62 -14.90 -39.02
N THR A 147 -27.95 -14.93 -39.10
CA THR A 147 -28.88 -15.40 -38.07
C THR A 147 -28.62 -16.89 -37.79
N PHE A 148 -28.42 -17.31 -36.52
CA PHE A 148 -28.72 -18.69 -36.09
C PHE A 148 -29.16 -18.77 -34.63
N ASP A 149 -30.06 -19.72 -34.43
CA ASP A 149 -31.14 -19.86 -33.45
C ASP A 149 -30.73 -20.63 -32.16
N LEU A 150 -31.61 -20.52 -31.17
CA LEU A 150 -31.59 -20.99 -29.78
C LEU A 150 -31.47 -22.52 -29.59
N GLY A 151 -30.86 -22.94 -28.46
CA GLY A 151 -31.24 -24.21 -27.79
C GLY A 151 -30.19 -24.86 -26.87
N ASP A 152 -30.59 -25.09 -25.62
CA ASP A 152 -30.10 -26.04 -24.59
C ASP A 152 -28.85 -25.75 -23.71
N THR A 153 -29.14 -25.30 -22.47
CA THR A 153 -28.55 -25.80 -21.20
C THR A 153 -28.93 -27.28 -20.94
N PRO A 154 -28.33 -28.07 -20.01
CA PRO A 154 -27.53 -27.67 -18.84
C PRO A 154 -26.29 -28.56 -18.55
N THR A 155 -25.33 -28.06 -17.75
CA THR A 155 -24.71 -28.86 -16.69
C THR A 155 -24.08 -27.98 -15.61
N ASP A 156 -24.51 -28.29 -14.40
CA ASP A 156 -24.02 -27.88 -13.09
C ASP A 156 -22.54 -28.22 -12.88
N ASN A 157 -21.78 -27.30 -12.26
CA ASN A 157 -20.69 -27.65 -11.35
C ASN A 157 -20.21 -26.42 -10.57
N THR A 158 -20.66 -26.36 -9.32
CA THR A 158 -19.97 -25.81 -8.14
C THR A 158 -18.44 -25.75 -8.27
N ALA A 159 -17.89 -24.53 -8.21
CA ALA A 159 -16.53 -24.28 -7.73
C ALA A 159 -16.52 -22.94 -7.00
N ASN A 160 -16.03 -22.99 -5.75
CA ASN A 160 -15.93 -21.89 -4.79
C ASN A 160 -15.61 -20.54 -5.45
N GLU A 161 -16.53 -19.59 -5.33
CA GLU A 161 -16.17 -18.19 -5.44
C GLU A 161 -15.25 -17.85 -4.27
N ASP A 162 -13.95 -17.81 -4.56
CA ASP A 162 -12.99 -17.10 -3.74
C ASP A 162 -13.33 -15.61 -3.87
N VAL A 163 -14.27 -15.18 -3.03
CA VAL A 163 -14.71 -13.79 -2.94
C VAL A 163 -13.51 -13.00 -2.43
N THR A 164 -12.65 -12.56 -3.34
CA THR A 164 -11.67 -11.52 -3.06
C THR A 164 -12.48 -10.30 -2.62
N PRO A 165 -12.29 -9.83 -1.38
CA PRO A 165 -13.17 -8.80 -0.87
C PRO A 165 -12.85 -7.47 -1.58
N ILE A 166 -13.83 -6.99 -2.34
CA ILE A 166 -13.82 -5.69 -3.00
C ILE A 166 -13.85 -4.62 -1.91
N PHE A 167 -12.71 -4.01 -1.60
CA PHE A 167 -12.62 -2.89 -0.68
C PHE A 167 -12.57 -1.57 -1.44
N VAL A 168 -13.73 -1.12 -1.89
CA VAL A 168 -13.88 0.26 -2.35
C VAL A 168 -15.09 0.85 -1.66
N ASP A 169 -14.90 1.35 -0.45
CA ASP A 169 -15.69 2.49 0.00
C ASP A 169 -14.98 3.27 1.11
N GLU A 170 -14.62 4.53 0.83
CA GLU A 170 -14.20 5.46 1.87
C GLU A 170 -15.45 5.96 2.61
N GLY A 171 -15.81 5.24 3.68
CA GLY A 171 -16.75 5.76 4.68
C GLY A 171 -18.10 5.06 4.75
N GLU A 172 -18.33 3.99 4.00
CA GLU A 172 -19.41 3.07 4.34
C GLU A 172 -19.10 2.30 5.63
N GLU A 173 -20.13 2.12 6.45
CA GLU A 173 -20.02 1.36 7.68
C GLU A 173 -20.06 -0.14 7.36
N TYR A 174 -19.08 -0.89 7.86
CA TYR A 174 -19.04 -2.34 7.73
C TYR A 174 -18.94 -3.01 9.09
N THR A 175 -19.31 -4.30 9.11
CA THR A 175 -19.13 -5.18 10.25
C THR A 175 -18.11 -6.26 9.89
N ALA A 176 -17.20 -6.58 10.79
CA ALA A 176 -16.22 -7.63 10.61
C ALA A 176 -15.87 -8.29 11.96
N THR A 177 -15.32 -9.50 11.91
CA THR A 177 -14.84 -10.23 13.09
C THR A 177 -13.33 -10.35 13.00
N GLY A 178 -12.63 -10.07 14.11
CA GLY A 178 -11.18 -10.22 14.10
C GLY A 178 -10.74 -11.68 13.95
N SER A 179 -9.55 -11.89 13.37
CA SER A 179 -9.10 -13.22 12.92
C SER A 179 -8.18 -13.94 13.91
N SER A 180 -7.62 -13.27 14.93
CA SER A 180 -6.81 -13.96 15.94
C SER A 180 -7.65 -14.51 17.08
N ALA A 181 -7.22 -15.63 17.66
CA ALA A 181 -7.85 -16.23 18.85
C ALA A 181 -7.92 -15.28 20.07
N LYS A 182 -7.06 -14.25 20.11
CA LYS A 182 -7.02 -13.26 21.19
C LYS A 182 -7.86 -12.01 20.91
N ASP A 183 -8.33 -11.85 19.68
CA ASP A 183 -9.06 -10.67 19.22
C ASP A 183 -10.14 -11.06 18.19
N ASN A 184 -10.93 -12.09 18.49
CA ASN A 184 -11.99 -12.63 17.62
C ASN A 184 -13.35 -11.94 17.84
N LEU A 185 -13.32 -10.65 18.13
CA LEU A 185 -14.53 -9.89 18.43
C LEU A 185 -15.12 -9.28 17.17
N GLU A 186 -16.45 -9.27 17.10
CA GLU A 186 -17.19 -8.53 16.08
C GLU A 186 -17.13 -7.02 16.36
N TYR A 187 -16.83 -6.24 15.31
CA TYR A 187 -16.73 -4.79 15.37
C TYR A 187 -17.36 -4.13 14.16
N ARG A 188 -17.86 -2.91 14.37
CA ARG A 188 -18.35 -1.99 13.34
C ARG A 188 -17.38 -0.85 13.12
N SER A 189 -17.14 -0.46 11.88
CA SER A 189 -16.15 0.56 11.52
C SER A 189 -16.50 1.24 10.20
N ARG A 190 -16.02 2.47 10.04
CA ARG A 190 -16.02 3.23 8.77
C ARG A 190 -14.60 3.46 8.26
N ALA A 191 -13.62 2.82 8.87
CA ALA A 191 -12.22 2.98 8.52
C ALA A 191 -11.95 2.32 7.15
N PRO A 192 -11.13 2.90 6.27
CA PRO A 192 -10.79 2.27 5.00
C PRO A 192 -10.24 0.86 5.20
N ARG A 193 -10.56 -0.05 4.28
CA ARG A 193 -10.00 -1.40 4.25
C ARG A 193 -8.99 -1.46 3.11
N HIS A 194 -7.81 -2.01 3.41
CA HIS A 194 -6.73 -2.14 2.44
C HIS A 194 -6.43 -3.62 2.19
N PRO A 195 -6.15 -4.03 0.94
CA PRO A 195 -5.65 -5.36 0.65
C PRO A 195 -4.22 -5.54 1.18
N GLY A 196 -3.85 -6.77 1.51
CA GLY A 196 -2.56 -7.11 2.09
C GLY A 196 -2.47 -6.79 3.59
N THR A 197 -1.23 -6.84 4.11
CA THR A 197 -0.96 -6.59 5.53
C THR A 197 -0.70 -5.10 5.77
N TYR A 198 -1.41 -4.53 6.74
CA TYR A 198 -1.17 -3.17 7.24
C TYR A 198 -1.41 -3.10 8.74
N TYR A 199 -1.10 -1.95 9.34
CA TYR A 199 -1.10 -1.75 10.78
C TYR A 199 -1.80 -0.45 11.15
N ARG A 200 -2.39 -0.44 12.35
CA ARG A 200 -2.88 0.78 13.01
C ARG A 200 -2.38 0.82 14.43
N ILE A 201 -2.29 2.00 15.02
CA ILE A 201 -1.95 2.13 16.44
C ILE A 201 -3.25 2.27 17.22
N GLN A 202 -3.52 1.34 18.13
CA GLN A 202 -4.62 1.46 19.06
C GLN A 202 -4.17 2.22 20.30
N ILE A 203 -4.91 3.27 20.63
CA ILE A 203 -4.61 4.20 21.72
C ILE A 203 -5.42 3.86 22.96
N ALA A 204 -6.70 3.55 22.77
CA ALA A 204 -7.64 3.29 23.84
C ALA A 204 -8.79 2.40 23.37
N ALA A 205 -9.51 1.83 24.33
CA ALA A 205 -10.84 1.25 24.14
C ALA A 205 -11.76 1.81 25.23
N LEU A 206 -12.82 2.51 24.84
CA LEU A 206 -13.65 3.30 25.76
C LEU A 206 -15.13 2.96 25.61
N ARG A 207 -15.90 3.08 26.70
CA ARG A 207 -17.38 2.98 26.62
C ARG A 207 -18.03 4.20 25.96
N ARG A 208 -17.41 5.37 26.09
CA ARG A 208 -17.88 6.63 25.52
C ARG A 208 -16.71 7.31 24.84
N TYR A 209 -16.75 7.31 23.51
CA TYR A 209 -15.79 8.04 22.69
C TYR A 209 -16.16 9.53 22.68
N ASP A 210 -15.15 10.38 22.87
CA ASP A 210 -15.25 11.83 22.75
C ASP A 210 -14.15 12.30 21.79
N PRO A 211 -14.49 12.67 20.55
CA PRO A 211 -13.50 13.01 19.53
C PRO A 211 -12.63 14.21 19.92
N ALA A 212 -13.13 15.13 20.75
CA ALA A 212 -12.37 16.31 21.16
C ALA A 212 -11.12 15.94 21.99
N LYS A 213 -11.18 14.88 22.79
CA LYS A 213 -10.05 14.40 23.61
C LYS A 213 -8.91 13.79 22.80
N TYR A 214 -9.17 13.49 21.54
CA TYR A 214 -8.24 12.83 20.63
C TYR A 214 -7.84 13.73 19.47
N ALA A 215 -8.31 14.98 19.41
CA ALA A 215 -8.02 15.90 18.31
C ALA A 215 -6.52 16.10 18.07
N ASN A 216 -5.70 16.07 19.12
CA ASN A 216 -4.24 16.16 19.04
C ASN A 216 -3.60 14.96 18.31
N LEU A 217 -4.29 13.84 18.14
CA LEU A 217 -3.75 12.67 17.45
C LEU A 217 -3.69 12.84 15.93
N SER A 218 -4.40 13.83 15.36
CA SER A 218 -4.35 14.11 13.92
C SER A 218 -2.95 14.44 13.41
N GLN A 219 -2.05 14.88 14.31
CA GLN A 219 -0.65 15.12 13.99
C GLN A 219 0.16 13.83 13.74
N TYR A 220 -0.32 12.68 14.24
CA TYR A 220 0.34 11.37 14.09
C TYR A 220 -0.34 10.47 13.04
N GLY A 221 -1.51 10.88 12.53
CA GLY A 221 -2.26 10.15 11.52
C GLY A 221 -3.76 10.41 11.59
N LYS A 222 -4.49 9.94 10.57
CA LYS A 222 -5.95 10.00 10.55
C LYS A 222 -6.53 9.16 11.69
N LEU A 223 -7.61 9.65 12.30
CA LEU A 223 -8.31 8.95 13.36
C LEU A 223 -9.37 8.03 12.80
N TYR A 224 -9.42 6.82 13.37
CA TYR A 224 -10.44 5.82 13.09
C TYR A 224 -11.03 5.26 14.37
N THR A 225 -12.22 4.69 14.26
CA THR A 225 -12.90 4.05 15.39
C THR A 225 -13.47 2.70 14.99
N GLU A 226 -13.36 1.73 15.89
CA GLU A 226 -14.04 0.43 15.79
C GLU A 226 -14.93 0.23 17.01
N THR A 227 -16.23 0.02 16.81
CA THR A 227 -17.18 -0.26 17.90
C THR A 227 -17.38 -1.75 18.04
N LEU A 228 -16.97 -2.31 19.19
CA LEU A 228 -17.16 -3.72 19.52
C LEU A 228 -18.62 -4.01 19.87
N VAL A 229 -19.30 -4.76 19.00
CA VAL A 229 -20.76 -4.98 19.06
C VAL A 229 -21.17 -5.63 20.38
N GLY A 230 -20.48 -6.71 20.79
CA GLY A 230 -20.81 -7.44 22.01
C GLY A 230 -20.28 -6.83 23.32
N ARG A 231 -19.53 -5.72 23.28
CA ARG A 231 -18.87 -5.16 24.46
C ARG A 231 -19.19 -3.69 24.74
N ASN A 232 -19.86 -3.01 23.81
CA ASN A 232 -20.13 -1.57 23.88
C ASN A 232 -18.86 -0.77 24.21
N LEU A 233 -17.77 -1.11 23.52
CA LEU A 233 -16.47 -0.45 23.63
C LEU A 233 -16.07 0.04 22.24
N THR A 234 -15.66 1.30 22.15
CA THR A 234 -15.09 1.91 20.95
C THR A 234 -13.58 1.95 21.07
N ARG A 235 -12.89 1.27 20.17
CA ARG A 235 -11.45 1.37 19.98
C ARG A 235 -11.14 2.65 19.23
N VAL A 236 -10.12 3.38 19.69
CA VAL A 236 -9.59 4.56 19.02
C VAL A 236 -8.27 4.17 18.37
N LEU A 237 -8.19 4.39 17.06
CA LEU A 237 -7.09 3.99 16.20
C LEU A 237 -6.49 5.20 15.51
N VAL A 238 -5.20 5.16 15.25
CA VAL A 238 -4.44 6.20 14.54
C VAL A 238 -3.71 5.58 13.36
N GLY A 239 -3.84 6.25 12.23
CA GLY A 239 -3.08 6.00 11.00
C GLY A 239 -3.48 4.72 10.27
N ASP A 240 -2.95 4.60 9.06
CA ASP A 240 -2.82 3.36 8.31
C ASP A 240 -1.34 3.25 7.97
N PHE A 241 -0.64 2.26 8.53
CA PHE A 241 0.80 2.07 8.35
C PHE A 241 1.01 0.77 7.57
N PHE A 242 1.68 0.84 6.42
CA PHE A 242 1.79 -0.32 5.52
C PHE A 242 3.06 -1.14 5.75
N SER A 243 3.86 -0.76 6.76
CA SER A 243 5.01 -1.54 7.20
C SER A 243 5.15 -1.60 8.73
N ALA A 244 5.78 -2.66 9.22
CA ALA A 244 6.07 -2.83 10.64
C ALA A 244 6.97 -1.71 11.20
N SER A 245 7.97 -1.29 10.42
CA SER A 245 8.93 -0.24 10.81
C SER A 245 8.26 1.12 10.97
N GLU A 246 7.36 1.47 10.05
CA GLU A 246 6.56 2.69 10.11
C GLU A 246 5.64 2.68 11.34
N ALA A 247 4.93 1.57 11.56
CA ALA A 247 4.06 1.41 12.71
C ALA A 247 4.82 1.53 14.05
N GLN A 248 6.05 0.98 14.14
CA GLN A 248 6.93 1.15 15.31
C GLN A 248 7.37 2.60 15.52
N SER A 249 7.73 3.28 14.43
CA SER A 249 8.17 4.67 14.46
C SER A 249 7.04 5.58 14.93
N ALA A 250 5.85 5.45 14.35
CA ALA A 250 4.66 6.18 14.77
C ALA A 250 4.26 5.81 16.21
N LEU A 251 4.35 4.54 16.60
CA LEU A 251 4.09 4.10 17.98
C LEU A 251 5.02 4.79 18.98
N SER A 252 6.31 4.95 18.65
CA SER A 252 7.27 5.61 19.54
C SER A 252 6.89 7.06 19.83
N GLN A 253 6.38 7.78 18.82
CA GLN A 253 5.92 9.16 18.96
C GLN A 253 4.60 9.22 19.75
N VAL A 254 3.64 8.38 19.38
CA VAL A 254 2.34 8.29 20.05
C VAL A 254 2.50 7.95 21.54
N ARG A 255 3.43 7.07 21.89
CA ARG A 255 3.71 6.66 23.27
C ARG A 255 4.23 7.78 24.17
N SER A 256 4.77 8.86 23.60
CA SER A 256 5.14 10.03 24.39
C SER A 256 3.93 10.70 25.05
N VAL A 257 2.73 10.52 24.49
CA VAL A 257 1.47 11.07 24.99
C VAL A 257 0.53 9.98 25.51
N TYR A 258 0.57 8.78 24.89
CA TYR A 258 -0.27 7.63 25.22
C TYR A 258 0.59 6.39 25.47
N PRO A 259 1.14 6.21 26.68
CA PRO A 259 2.11 5.16 26.99
C PRO A 259 1.59 3.73 26.72
N GLU A 260 0.28 3.52 26.89
CA GLU A 260 -0.40 2.24 26.70
C GLU A 260 -0.71 1.91 25.23
N ALA A 261 -0.33 2.77 24.28
CA ALA A 261 -0.56 2.52 22.87
C ALA A 261 0.18 1.27 22.39
N TYR A 262 -0.41 0.58 21.42
CA TYR A 262 0.17 -0.61 20.78
C TYR A 262 -0.25 -0.76 19.32
N ILE A 263 0.54 -1.52 18.56
CA ILE A 263 0.27 -1.77 17.15
C ILE A 263 -0.71 -2.94 17.01
N VAL A 264 -1.64 -2.78 16.09
CA VAL A 264 -2.60 -3.79 15.66
C VAL A 264 -2.34 -4.09 14.19
N ARG A 265 -2.28 -5.36 13.82
CA ARG A 265 -2.19 -5.81 12.42
C ARG A 265 -3.58 -6.05 11.83
N TYR A 266 -3.72 -5.76 10.54
CA TYR A 266 -4.84 -6.11 9.69
C TYR A 266 -4.30 -6.87 8.48
N ASP A 267 -5.04 -7.89 8.06
CA ASP A 267 -4.77 -8.68 6.86
C ASP A 267 -6.04 -8.61 5.99
N ASP A 268 -5.91 -8.10 4.76
CA ASP A 268 -7.03 -7.93 3.81
C ASP A 268 -8.23 -7.20 4.43
N GLY A 269 -7.94 -6.06 5.06
CA GLY A 269 -8.95 -5.25 5.73
C GLY A 269 -9.54 -5.88 7.00
N VAL A 270 -9.16 -7.10 7.39
CA VAL A 270 -9.64 -7.79 8.59
C VAL A 270 -8.63 -7.64 9.70
N ARG A 271 -9.09 -7.15 10.86
CA ARG A 271 -8.26 -7.05 12.06
C ARG A 271 -7.73 -8.42 12.49
N TYR A 272 -6.42 -8.55 12.56
CA TYR A 272 -5.78 -9.71 13.19
C TYR A 272 -5.72 -9.53 14.71
N GLY A 273 -5.13 -8.43 15.18
CA GLY A 273 -4.99 -8.14 16.61
C GLY A 273 -3.65 -7.48 16.95
N ARG A 274 -3.38 -7.35 18.25
CA ARG A 274 -2.12 -6.76 18.75
C ARG A 274 -0.91 -7.57 18.28
N VAL A 275 0.10 -6.87 17.79
CA VAL A 275 1.41 -7.44 17.45
C VAL A 275 2.50 -6.76 18.26
N ASN A 276 3.55 -7.52 18.60
CA ASN A 276 4.77 -7.02 19.20
C ASN A 276 5.90 -7.24 18.21
N PHE A 277 6.83 -6.29 18.16
CA PHE A 277 8.04 -6.36 17.36
C PHE A 277 9.27 -6.26 18.24
#